data_AF-A0A2T1D0S1-F1
#
_entry.id   AF-A0A2T1D0S1-F1
#
_cell.length_a   1.000
_cell.length_b   1.000
_cell.length_c   1.000
_cell.angle_alpha   90.00
_cell.angle_beta   90.00
_cell.angle_gamma   90.00
#
_symmetry.space_group_name_H-M   'P 1'
#
loop_
_entity.id
_entity.type
_entity.pdbx_description
1 polymer ?
#
loop_
_entity_poly.entity_id
_entity_poly.type
_entity_poly.pdbx_seq_one_letter_code
_entity_poly.pdbx_strand_id
1 'polypeptide(L)'
;MNPPPHPRPLGEAERVLFQLYINCQLSLVHPRRLYQEYDLTYDQLALIAGCSLPTMERWMSQNREPRSYKAIYLRRLGEFYFLIRYYHQIPREVFESICPLPEPVRSILYPVCEENAQVEE
;
A
#
# COMPACT_ATOMS: atom_id res chain seq x y z
N MET A 1 -14.07 -16.37 -16.46
CA MET A 1 -15.21 -15.44 -16.30
C MET A 1 -15.53 -14.84 -17.66
N ASN A 2 -16.77 -14.95 -18.14
CA ASN A 2 -17.20 -14.21 -19.31
C ASN A 2 -17.31 -12.72 -18.94
N PRO A 3 -16.82 -11.79 -19.78
CA PRO A 3 -16.98 -10.37 -19.51
C PRO A 3 -18.47 -10.02 -19.49
N PRO A 4 -18.91 -9.09 -18.62
CA PRO A 4 -20.30 -8.64 -18.61
C PRO A 4 -20.69 -8.09 -19.99
N PRO A 5 -21.92 -8.36 -20.45
CA PRO A 5 -22.33 -8.13 -21.84
C PRO A 5 -22.28 -6.65 -22.27
N HIS A 6 -22.31 -5.71 -21.33
CA HIS A 6 -22.14 -4.28 -21.58
C HIS A 6 -21.37 -3.60 -20.45
N PRO A 7 -20.58 -2.54 -20.74
CA PRO A 7 -19.93 -1.74 -19.72
C PRO A 7 -20.97 -1.07 -18.82
N ARG A 8 -20.78 -1.16 -17.50
CA ARG A 8 -21.62 -0.47 -16.52
C ARG A 8 -21.26 1.02 -16.50
N PRO A 9 -22.22 1.96 -16.66
CA PRO A 9 -21.94 3.38 -16.52
C PRO A 9 -21.63 3.73 -15.06
N LEU A 10 -20.72 4.69 -14.84
CA LEU A 10 -20.42 5.18 -13.49
C LEU A 10 -21.62 5.94 -12.91
N GLY A 11 -22.03 5.59 -11.69
CA GLY A 11 -22.93 6.37 -10.85
C GLY A 11 -22.24 7.61 -10.25
N GLU A 12 -22.99 8.39 -9.47
CA GLU A 12 -22.49 9.65 -8.91
C GLU A 12 -21.26 9.45 -8.00
N ALA A 13 -21.33 8.52 -7.05
CA ALA A 13 -20.23 8.21 -6.14
C ALA A 13 -18.96 7.78 -6.90
N GLU A 14 -19.12 6.96 -7.95
CA GLU A 14 -18.00 6.44 -8.75
C GLU A 14 -17.34 7.56 -9.58
N ARG A 15 -18.11 8.55 -10.05
CA ARG A 15 -17.55 9.74 -10.73
C ARG A 15 -16.79 10.64 -9.76
N VAL A 16 -17.33 10.87 -8.56
CA VAL A 16 -16.62 11.64 -7.52
C VAL A 16 -15.33 10.91 -7.11
N LEU A 17 -15.40 9.60 -6.92
CA LEU A 17 -14.24 8.76 -6.60
C LEU A 17 -13.21 8.80 -7.74
N PHE A 18 -13.65 8.73 -9.00
CA PHE A 18 -12.75 8.87 -10.14
C PHE A 18 -11.99 10.20 -10.09
N GLN A 19 -12.69 11.32 -9.90
CA GLN A 19 -12.07 12.64 -9.80
C GLN A 19 -11.10 12.73 -8.61
N LEU A 20 -11.49 12.18 -7.45
CA LEU A 20 -10.61 12.14 -6.29
C LEU A 20 -9.36 11.31 -6.57
N TYR A 21 -9.53 10.13 -7.16
CA TYR A 21 -8.45 9.17 -7.39
C TYR A 21 -7.41 9.67 -8.39
N ILE A 22 -7.84 10.24 -9.53
CA ILE A 22 -6.90 10.76 -10.54
C ILE A 22 -6.09 11.95 -10.02
N ASN A 23 -6.62 12.68 -9.03
CA ASN A 23 -5.96 13.83 -8.41
C ASN A 23 -5.30 13.47 -7.06
N CYS A 24 -5.34 12.21 -6.65
CA CYS A 24 -4.84 11.79 -5.35
C CYS A 24 -3.31 11.86 -5.32
N GLN A 25 -2.76 12.57 -4.34
CA GLN A 25 -1.32 12.70 -4.12
C GLN A 25 -0.73 11.52 -3.33
N LEU A 26 -1.24 10.31 -3.56
CA LEU A 26 -0.78 9.08 -2.91
C LEU A 26 0.70 8.74 -3.23
N SER A 27 1.40 9.61 -3.97
CA SER A 27 2.59 9.36 -4.77
C SER A 27 3.80 10.21 -4.38
N LEU A 28 3.93 10.69 -3.14
CA LEU A 28 5.06 11.54 -2.74
C LEU A 28 5.81 11.03 -1.50
N VAL A 29 6.27 9.78 -1.56
CA VAL A 29 7.22 9.24 -0.57
C VAL A 29 8.53 8.91 -1.25
N HIS A 30 9.56 9.72 -0.99
CA HIS A 30 10.93 9.36 -1.39
C HIS A 30 11.31 8.04 -0.67
N PRO A 31 11.98 7.07 -1.33
CA PRO A 31 12.37 5.80 -0.70
C PRO A 31 13.15 5.97 0.61
N ARG A 32 13.92 7.06 0.73
CA ARG A 32 14.59 7.49 1.98
C ARG A 32 13.67 7.53 3.20
N ARG A 33 12.40 7.89 3.04
CA ARG A 33 11.47 7.96 4.17
C ARG A 33 11.16 6.56 4.72
N LEU A 34 10.89 5.60 3.84
CA LEU A 34 10.72 4.20 4.22
C LEU A 34 12.02 3.60 4.78
N TYR A 35 13.16 3.91 4.17
CA TYR A 35 14.49 3.52 4.66
C TYR A 35 14.72 4.00 6.11
N GLN A 36 14.46 5.28 6.39
CA GLN A 36 14.72 5.87 7.70
C GLN A 36 13.72 5.42 8.78
N GLU A 37 12.44 5.26 8.42
CA GLU A 37 11.40 4.94 9.40
C GLU A 37 11.30 3.44 9.71
N TYR A 38 11.66 2.56 8.77
CA TYR A 38 11.46 1.11 8.89
C TYR A 38 12.71 0.26 8.63
N ASP A 39 13.88 0.89 8.45
CA ASP A 39 15.16 0.21 8.21
C ASP A 39 15.15 -0.77 7.02
N LEU A 40 14.39 -0.43 5.97
CA LEU A 40 14.31 -1.28 4.78
C LEU A 40 15.60 -1.21 3.96
N THR A 41 16.08 -2.37 3.51
CA THR A 41 17.20 -2.46 2.58
C THR A 41 16.84 -1.89 1.20
N TYR A 42 17.86 -1.55 0.40
CA TYR A 42 17.64 -1.07 -0.98
C TYR A 42 16.96 -2.13 -1.85
N ASP A 43 17.23 -3.42 -1.60
CA ASP A 43 16.54 -4.54 -2.26
C ASP A 43 15.05 -4.56 -1.95
N GLN A 44 14.67 -4.44 -0.67
CA GLN A 44 13.26 -4.39 -0.27
C GLN A 44 12.55 -3.17 -0.87
N LEU A 45 13.20 -2.01 -0.88
CA LEU A 45 12.66 -0.81 -1.51
C LEU A 45 12.49 -1.01 -3.02
N ALA A 46 13.43 -1.66 -3.69
CA ALA A 46 13.35 -1.97 -5.12
C ALA A 46 12.18 -2.92 -5.42
N LEU A 47 11.97 -3.93 -4.57
CA LEU A 47 10.83 -4.84 -4.66
C LEU A 47 9.49 -4.11 -4.52
N ILE A 48 9.36 -3.22 -3.51
CA ILE A 48 8.15 -2.41 -3.30
C ILE A 48 7.88 -1.51 -4.51
N ALA A 49 8.91 -0.80 -4.98
CA ALA A 49 8.78 0.06 -6.16
C ALA A 49 8.53 -0.75 -7.44
N GLY A 50 8.93 -2.02 -7.48
CA GLY A 50 8.97 -2.86 -8.68
C GLY A 50 9.96 -2.32 -9.72
N CYS A 51 11.16 -1.97 -9.26
CA CYS A 51 12.30 -1.65 -10.10
C CYS A 51 13.50 -2.56 -9.75
N SER A 52 14.58 -2.48 -10.52
CA SER A 52 15.80 -3.25 -10.25
C SER A 52 16.62 -2.63 -9.09
N LEU A 53 17.37 -3.41 -8.32
CA LEU A 53 18.31 -2.90 -7.30
C LEU A 53 19.23 -1.78 -7.82
N PRO A 54 19.92 -1.90 -8.98
CA PRO A 54 20.78 -0.82 -9.48
C PRO A 54 20.04 0.50 -9.75
N THR A 55 18.75 0.41 -10.08
CA THR A 55 17.88 1.58 -10.23
C THR A 55 17.62 2.24 -8.88
N MET A 56 17.34 1.45 -7.85
CA MET A 56 17.14 1.95 -6.48
C MET A 56 18.43 2.55 -5.88
N GLU A 57 19.58 1.90 -6.05
CA GLU A 57 20.89 2.43 -5.62
C GLU A 57 21.20 3.78 -6.27
N ARG A 58 20.96 3.88 -7.59
CA ARG A 58 21.11 5.14 -8.32
C ARG A 58 20.19 6.23 -7.75
N TRP A 59 18.96 5.89 -7.34
CA TRP A 59 18.05 6.86 -6.74
C TRP A 59 18.51 7.29 -5.35
N MET A 60 18.94 6.35 -4.52
CA MET A 60 19.38 6.65 -3.15
C MET A 60 20.66 7.49 -3.12
N SER A 61 21.55 7.33 -4.10
CA SER A 61 22.78 8.13 -4.25
C SER A 61 22.56 9.56 -4.77
N GLN A 62 21.40 9.86 -5.36
CA GLN A 62 21.08 11.21 -5.82
C GLN A 62 20.52 12.05 -4.66
N ASN A 63 21.12 13.22 -4.43
CA ASN A 63 20.66 14.18 -3.43
C ASN A 63 19.59 15.16 -3.95
N ARG A 64 19.04 14.91 -5.15
CA ARG A 64 18.06 15.78 -5.79
C ARG A 64 16.66 15.22 -5.64
N GLU A 65 15.71 16.12 -5.46
CA GLU A 65 14.30 15.80 -5.52
C GLU A 65 13.90 15.14 -6.85
N PRO A 66 12.88 14.27 -6.81
CA PRO A 66 12.64 13.16 -7.73
C PRO A 66 12.13 13.54 -9.12
N ARG A 67 12.54 14.67 -9.69
CA ARG A 67 12.06 15.13 -11.01
C ARG A 67 12.35 14.12 -12.14
N SER A 68 13.19 13.11 -11.90
CA SER A 68 13.52 12.00 -12.81
C SER A 68 12.80 10.67 -12.51
N TYR A 69 12.07 10.54 -11.40
CA TYR A 69 11.42 9.28 -11.05
C TYR A 69 10.15 9.10 -11.86
N LYS A 70 9.93 7.90 -12.40
CA LYS A 70 8.63 7.58 -12.99
C LYS A 70 7.60 7.62 -11.86
N ALA A 71 6.54 8.40 -12.04
CA ALA A 71 5.47 8.59 -11.05
C ALA A 71 4.90 7.26 -10.52
N ILE A 72 4.93 6.20 -11.34
CA ILE A 72 4.51 4.85 -10.94
C ILE A 72 5.32 4.25 -9.78
N TYR A 73 6.62 4.52 -9.69
CA TYR A 73 7.47 3.98 -8.63
C TYR A 73 7.21 4.66 -7.30
N LEU A 74 7.12 6.00 -7.32
CA LEU A 74 6.76 6.80 -6.16
C LEU A 74 5.36 6.48 -5.65
N ARG A 75 4.43 6.22 -6.56
CA ARG A 75 3.08 5.76 -6.23
C ARG A 75 3.11 4.45 -5.46
N ARG A 76 3.84 3.43 -5.93
CA ARG A 76 3.95 2.14 -5.23
C ARG A 76 4.59 2.25 -3.85
N LEU A 77 5.64 3.06 -3.73
CA LEU A 77 6.25 3.37 -2.43
C LEU A 77 5.27 4.08 -1.49
N GLY A 78 4.50 5.03 -2.01
CA GLY A 78 3.45 5.73 -1.25
C GLY A 78 2.29 4.83 -0.84
N GLU A 79 1.84 3.93 -1.72
CA GLU A 79 0.83 2.90 -1.44
C GLU A 79 1.29 1.99 -0.30
N PHE A 80 2.53 1.49 -0.34
CA PHE A 80 3.09 0.70 0.76
C PHE A 80 3.26 1.51 2.06
N TYR A 81 3.72 2.76 1.96
CA TYR A 81 3.85 3.66 3.12
C TYR A 81 2.49 3.94 3.79
N PHE A 82 1.42 4.07 3.00
CA PHE A 82 0.06 4.14 3.52
C PHE A 82 -0.34 2.82 4.18
N LEU A 83 -0.13 1.69 3.49
CA LEU A 83 -0.52 0.37 3.97
C LEU A 83 0.10 0.04 5.33
N ILE A 84 1.41 0.19 5.48
CA ILE A 84 2.12 -0.16 6.72
C ILE A 84 1.64 0.68 7.93
N ARG A 85 1.09 1.88 7.69
CA ARG A 85 0.50 2.73 8.75
C ARG A 85 -0.92 2.38 9.09
N TYR A 86 -1.72 2.06 8.08
CA TYR A 86 -3.17 2.07 8.22
C TYR A 86 -3.80 0.69 8.00
N TYR A 87 -3.02 -0.38 7.78
CA TYR A 87 -3.58 -1.72 7.56
C TYR A 87 -4.53 -2.16 8.69
N HIS A 88 -4.19 -1.85 9.95
CA HIS A 88 -5.01 -2.18 11.12
C HIS A 88 -6.37 -1.46 11.16
N GLN A 89 -6.53 -0.38 10.38
CA GLN A 89 -7.79 0.36 10.25
C GLN A 89 -8.64 -0.15 9.09
N ILE A 90 -8.06 -0.95 8.18
CA ILE A 90 -8.78 -1.56 7.07
C ILE A 90 -9.48 -2.81 7.61
N PRO A 91 -10.81 -2.93 7.49
CA PRO A 91 -11.52 -4.14 7.91
C PRO A 91 -10.91 -5.38 7.26
N ARG A 92 -10.71 -6.44 8.04
CA ARG A 92 -10.06 -7.67 7.61
C ARG A 92 -10.68 -8.22 6.33
N GLU A 93 -12.01 -8.27 6.27
CA GLU A 93 -12.76 -8.84 5.14
C GLU A 93 -12.52 -8.04 3.85
N VAL A 94 -12.32 -6.73 3.97
CA VAL A 94 -11.98 -5.85 2.84
C VAL A 94 -10.54 -6.11 2.41
N PHE A 95 -9.60 -6.24 3.34
CA PHE A 95 -8.21 -6.57 3.02
C PHE A 95 -8.09 -7.97 2.38
N GLU A 96 -8.81 -8.96 2.89
CA GLU A 96 -8.83 -10.33 2.35
C GLU A 96 -9.41 -10.38 0.93
N SER A 97 -10.28 -9.44 0.56
CA SER A 97 -10.80 -9.33 -0.81
C SER A 97 -9.72 -8.96 -1.84
N ILE A 98 -8.64 -8.29 -1.42
CA ILE A 98 -7.51 -7.90 -2.28
C ILE A 98 -6.30 -8.82 -2.10
N CYS A 99 -6.11 -9.39 -0.91
CA CYS A 99 -4.98 -10.24 -0.57
C CYS A 99 -5.46 -11.35 0.38
N PRO A 100 -5.70 -12.58 -0.13
CA PRO A 100 -6.08 -13.70 0.73
C PRO A 100 -5.01 -13.95 1.79
N LEU A 101 -5.40 -13.89 3.07
CA LEU A 101 -4.49 -14.08 4.20
C LEU A 101 -4.54 -15.53 4.68
N PRO A 102 -3.45 -16.31 4.56
CA PRO A 102 -3.34 -17.60 5.26
C PRO A 102 -3.38 -17.39 6.78
N GLU A 103 -3.84 -18.39 7.53
CA GLU A 103 -4.01 -18.29 8.99
C GLU A 103 -2.79 -17.73 9.73
N PRO A 104 -1.53 -18.17 9.44
CA PRO A 104 -0.36 -17.64 10.13
C PRO A 104 -0.12 -16.14 9.89
N VAL A 105 -0.54 -15.61 8.74
CA VAL A 105 -0.39 -14.18 8.41
C VAL A 105 -1.55 -13.39 9.01
N ARG A 106 -2.76 -13.96 8.96
CA ARG A 106 -3.96 -13.34 9.53
C ARG A 106 -3.79 -13.08 11.02
N SER A 107 -3.30 -14.06 11.77
CA SER A 107 -3.10 -13.90 13.23
C SER A 107 -2.07 -12.84 13.60
N ILE A 108 -1.11 -12.55 12.71
CA ILE A 108 -0.12 -11.48 12.89
C ILE A 108 -0.73 -10.10 12.60
N LEU A 109 -1.47 -9.97 11.50
CA LEU A 109 -1.99 -8.66 11.04
C LEU A 109 -3.31 -8.26 11.69
N TYR A 110 -4.14 -9.24 12.04
CA TYR A 110 -5.47 -9.04 12.65
C TYR A 110 -5.63 -9.99 13.83
N PRO A 111 -4.84 -9.80 14.91
CA PRO A 111 -4.97 -10.62 16.11
C PRO A 111 -6.37 -10.45 16.70
N VAL A 112 -6.96 -11.56 17.16
CA VAL A 112 -8.21 -11.49 17.92
C VAL A 112 -7.89 -10.83 19.25
N CYS A 113 -8.49 -9.66 19.52
CA CYS A 113 -8.45 -9.08 20.86
C CYS A 113 -9.23 -10.01 21.79
N GLU A 114 -8.53 -10.80 22.61
CA GLU A 114 -9.15 -11.54 23.71
C GLU A 114 -9.50 -10.54 24.83
N GLU A 115 -10.59 -9.78 24.66
CA GLU A 115 -11.21 -9.08 25.78
C GLU A 115 -12.26 -9.98 26.44
N ASN A 116 -11.98 -10.32 27.71
CA ASN A 116 -12.82 -10.93 28.74
C ASN A 116 -12.78 -12.46 28.88
N ALA A 117 -11.64 -12.97 29.35
CA ALA A 117 -11.65 -14.08 30.29
C ALA A 117 -11.90 -13.54 31.71
N GLN A 118 -13.12 -13.74 32.21
CA GLN A 118 -13.49 -13.87 33.62
C GLN A 118 -13.17 -12.71 34.60
N VAL A 119 -14.21 -11.96 34.98
CA VAL A 119 -14.47 -11.64 36.39
C VAL A 119 -15.98 -11.83 36.63
N GLU A 120 -16.38 -13.08 36.83
CA GLU A 120 -17.58 -13.40 37.61
C GLU A 120 -17.08 -13.81 39.00
N GLU A 121 -17.28 -12.94 40.00
CA GLU A 121 -17.44 -13.30 41.42
C GLU A 121 -18.21 -12.19 42.15
#